data_AF-A0A512H5C9-F1
#
_entry.id   AF-A0A512H5C9-F1
#
_cell.length_a   1.000
_cell.length_b   1.000
_cell.length_c   1.000
_cell.angle_alpha   90.00
_cell.angle_beta   90.00
_cell.angle_gamma   90.00
#
_symmetry.space_group_name_H-M   'P 1'
#
loop_
_entity.id
_entity.type
_entity.pdbx_description
1 polymer ?
#
loop_
_entity_poly.entity_id
_entity_poly.type
_entity_poly.pdbx_seq_one_letter_code
_entity_poly.pdbx_strand_id
1 'polypeptide(L)' 'MSLIQNERTKLLATALNNIGVAIIVTGVVAPAVATLYGGTLPGAGHWWFVVAAGWLLAGIGLHILAHINLGRLKP' A
#
# COMPACT_ATOMS: atom_id res chain seq x y z
N MET A 1 -25.97 18.75 -1.57
CA MET A 1 -24.97 18.84 -2.66
C MET A 1 -23.61 18.20 -2.30
N SER A 2 -23.35 17.80 -1.04
CA SER A 2 -22.11 17.12 -0.61
C SER A 2 -21.96 15.68 -1.12
N LEU A 3 -23.06 15.00 -1.46
CA LEU A 3 -23.06 13.58 -1.85
C LEU A 3 -22.09 13.23 -2.99
N ILE A 4 -22.09 13.97 -4.10
CA ILE A 4 -21.19 13.69 -5.24
C ILE A 4 -19.72 13.86 -4.83
N GLN A 5 -19.42 14.89 -4.04
CA GLN A 5 -18.07 15.14 -3.55
C GLN A 5 -17.61 14.02 -2.61
N ASN A 6 -18.48 13.58 -1.70
CA ASN A 6 -18.21 12.48 -0.78
C ASN A 6 -17.93 11.17 -1.52
N GLU A 7 -18.71 10.83 -2.54
CA GLU A 7 -18.47 9.63 -3.36
C GLU A 7 -17.13 9.70 -4.10
N ARG A 8 -16.77 10.86 -4.66
CA ARG A 8 -15.44 11.05 -5.26
C ARG A 8 -14.31 10.87 -4.25
N THR A 9 -14.47 11.42 -3.04
CA THR A 9 -13.48 11.26 -1.96
C THR A 9 -13.36 9.81 -1.50
N LYS A 10 -14.47 9.06 -1.41
CA LYS A 10 -14.46 7.63 -1.09
C LYS A 10 -13.73 6.83 -2.17
N LEU A 11 -14.05 7.04 -3.45
CA LEU A 11 -13.39 6.36 -4.56
C LEU A 11 -11.88 6.61 -4.54
N LEU A 12 -11.46 7.86 -4.31
CA LEU A 12 -10.04 8.21 -4.19
C LEU A 12 -9.38 7.51 -3.00
N ALA A 13 -10.01 7.54 -1.82
CA ALA A 13 -9.48 6.88 -0.64
C ALA A 13 -9.35 5.36 -0.85
N THR A 14 -10.34 4.72 -1.46
CA THR A 14 -10.29 3.31 -1.82
C THR A 14 -9.15 3.02 -2.80
N ALA A 15 -8.96 3.86 -3.83
CA ALA A 15 -7.86 3.70 -4.78
C ALA A 15 -6.50 3.81 -4.09
N LEU A 16 -6.29 4.82 -3.24
CA LEU A 16 -5.05 5.00 -2.47
C LEU A 16 -4.79 3.80 -1.55
N ASN A 17 -5.81 3.32 -0.85
CA ASN A 17 -5.72 2.13 -0.01
C ASN A 17 -5.30 0.90 -0.82
N ASN A 18 -5.94 0.66 -1.98
CA ASN A 18 -5.65 -0.49 -2.82
C ASN A 18 -4.22 -0.45 -3.39
N ILE A 19 -3.73 0.73 -3.77
CA ILE A 19 -2.32 0.91 -4.16
C ILE A 19 -1.39 0.62 -2.98
N GLY A 20 -1.72 1.10 -1.78
CA GLY A 20 -0.95 0.79 -0.57
C GLY A 20 -0.86 -0.70 -0.28
N VAL A 21 -1.99 -1.42 -0.38
CA VAL A 21 -2.03 -2.90 -0.25
C VAL A 21 -1.19 -3.56 -1.35
N ALA A 22 -1.31 -3.14 -2.61
CA ALA A 22 -0.54 -3.70 -3.71
C ALA A 22 0.98 -3.51 -3.52
N ILE A 23 1.40 -2.37 -3.00
CA ILE A 23 2.79 -2.09 -2.63
C ILE A 23 3.24 -3.07 -1.54
N ILE A 24 2.50 -3.21 -0.45
CA ILE A 24 2.88 -4.14 0.64
C ILE A 24 2.95 -5.58 0.12
N VAL A 25 1.97 -6.01 -0.68
CA VAL A 25 1.95 -7.36 -1.25
C VAL A 25 3.15 -7.59 -2.16
N THR A 26 3.45 -6.66 -3.06
CA THR A 26 4.54 -6.79 -4.04
C THR A 26 5.92 -6.69 -3.40
N GLY A 27 6.12 -5.73 -2.49
CA GLY A 27 7.43 -5.42 -1.93
C GLY A 27 7.78 -6.23 -0.68
N VAL A 28 6.80 -6.85 -0.02
CA VAL A 28 7.00 -7.56 1.26
C VAL A 28 6.46 -8.97 1.21
N VAL A 29 5.16 -9.15 0.95
CA VAL A 29 4.51 -10.47 1.06
C VAL A 29 5.03 -11.42 -0.01
N ALA A 30 5.07 -11.01 -1.27
CA ALA A 30 5.52 -11.86 -2.37
C ALA A 30 7.00 -12.31 -2.22
N PRO A 31 7.96 -11.41 -1.90
CA PRO A 31 9.32 -11.82 -1.57
C PRO A 31 9.40 -12.77 -0.37
N ALA A 32 8.66 -12.50 0.71
CA ALA A 32 8.66 -13.38 1.88
C ALA A 32 8.16 -14.79 1.51
N VAL A 33 7.06 -14.89 0.77
CA VAL A 33 6.54 -16.16 0.25
C VAL A 33 7.58 -16.84 -0.64
N ALA A 34 8.20 -16.13 -1.58
CA ALA A 34 9.24 -16.70 -2.44
C ALA A 34 10.40 -17.28 -1.62
N THR A 35 10.88 -16.57 -0.59
CA THR A 35 11.95 -17.08 0.28
C THR A 35 11.53 -18.32 1.08
N LEU A 36 10.29 -18.35 1.60
CA LEU A 36 9.77 -19.47 2.38
C LEU A 36 9.67 -20.76 1.57
N TYR A 37 9.34 -20.66 0.28
CA TYR A 37 9.20 -21.81 -0.62
C TYR A 37 10.47 -22.11 -1.43
N GLY A 38 11.63 -21.58 -1.02
CA GLY A 38 12.92 -21.86 -1.67
C GLY A 38 13.11 -21.22 -3.05
N GLY A 39 12.27 -20.25 -3.40
CA GLY A 39 12.45 -19.41 -4.58
C GLY A 39 13.64 -18.48 -4.42
N THR A 40 14.34 -18.21 -5.51
CA THR A 40 15.42 -17.22 -5.55
C THR A 40 14.85 -15.85 -5.93
N LEU A 41 15.33 -14.79 -5.30
CA LEU A 41 15.08 -13.40 -5.72
C LEU A 41 16.31 -12.90 -6.49
N PRO A 42 16.32 -12.93 -7.83
CA PRO A 42 17.49 -12.55 -8.61
C PRO A 42 17.83 -11.08 -8.36
N GLY A 43 19.09 -10.80 -8.00
CA GLY A 43 19.55 -9.44 -7.71
C GLY A 43 19.24 -8.93 -6.30
N ALA A 44 18.56 -9.71 -5.46
CA ALA A 44 18.39 -9.39 -4.04
C ALA A 44 19.71 -9.65 -3.29
N GLY A 45 20.58 -8.64 -3.24
CA GLY A 45 21.74 -8.65 -2.34
C GLY A 45 21.31 -8.53 -0.87
N HIS A 46 22.29 -8.36 0.02
CA HIS A 46 22.06 -8.15 1.46
C HIS A 46 21.20 -6.92 1.82
N TRP A 47 20.70 -6.14 0.86
CA TRP A 47 19.93 -4.91 1.09
C TRP A 47 18.43 -5.09 0.88
N TRP A 48 17.97 -6.30 0.57
CA TRP A 48 16.56 -6.57 0.25
C TRP A 48 15.60 -6.18 1.38
N PHE A 49 16.02 -6.29 2.65
CA PHE A 49 15.22 -5.89 3.80
C PHE A 49 15.01 -4.37 3.87
N VAL A 50 15.97 -3.56 3.40
CA VAL A 50 15.84 -2.10 3.34
C VAL A 50 14.80 -1.72 2.30
N VAL A 51 14.83 -2.40 1.14
CA VAL A 51 13.83 -2.21 0.08
C VAL A 51 12.45 -2.62 0.58
N ALA A 52 12.32 -3.80 1.21
CA ALA A 52 11.06 -4.26 1.80
C ALA A 52 10.51 -3.28 2.85
N ALA A 53 11.37 -2.74 3.72
CA ALA A 53 10.98 -1.71 4.69
C ALA A 53 10.49 -0.42 4.01
N GLY A 54 11.17 0.04 2.95
CA GLY A 54 10.75 1.20 2.16
C GLY A 54 9.37 1.00 1.51
N TRP A 55 9.12 -0.17 0.92
CA TRP A 55 7.81 -0.51 0.36
C TRP A 55 6.74 -0.60 1.45
N LEU A 56 7.05 -1.21 2.60
CA LEU A 56 6.11 -1.28 3.72
C LEU A 56 5.70 0.11 4.20
N LEU A 57 6.67 1.00 4.43
CA LEU A 57 6.43 2.38 4.84
C LEU A 57 5.61 3.15 3.80
N ALA A 58 5.91 2.99 2.51
CA ALA A 58 5.14 3.62 1.43
C ALA A 58 3.68 3.13 1.43
N GLY A 59 3.46 1.82 1.57
CA GLY A 59 2.12 1.25 1.61
C GLY A 59 1.30 1.70 2.84
N ILE A 60 1.93 1.74 4.01
CA ILE A 60 1.31 2.27 5.24
C ILE A 60 0.99 3.76 5.08
N GLY A 61 1.90 4.54 4.48
CA GLY A 61 1.68 5.96 4.21
C GLY A 61 0.44 6.20 3.34
N LEU A 62 0.27 5.41 2.27
CA LEU A 62 -0.91 5.49 1.40
C LEU A 62 -2.20 5.08 2.12
N HIS A 63 -2.14 4.06 2.98
CA HIS A 63 -3.28 3.65 3.81
C HIS A 63 -3.71 4.78 4.77
N ILE A 64 -2.75 5.43 5.43
CA ILE A 64 -3.03 6.59 6.30
C ILE A 64 -3.62 7.75 5.48
N LEU A 65 -3.06 8.05 4.30
CA LEU A 65 -3.60 9.09 3.42
C LEU A 65 -5.04 8.79 2.99
N ALA A 66 -5.38 7.54 2.69
CA ALA A 66 -6.76 7.14 2.42
C ALA A 66 -7.68 7.45 3.61
N HIS A 67 -7.25 7.10 4.82
CA HIS A 67 -8.03 7.33 6.02
C HIS A 67 -8.23 8.82 6.34
N ILE A 68 -7.20 9.65 6.13
CA ILE A 68 -7.30 11.12 6.27
C ILE A 68 -8.31 11.69 5.27
N ASN A 69 -8.33 11.18 4.02
CA ASN A 69 -9.30 11.62 3.02
C ASN A 69 -10.73 11.27 3.42
N LEU A 70 -10.98 10.08 3.98
CA LEU A 70 -12.30 9.70 4.50
C LEU A 70 -12.75 10.56 5.69
N GLY A 71 -11.83 11.07 6.50
CA GLY A 71 -12.15 12.00 7.60
C GLY A 71 -12.70 13.36 7.13
N ARG A 72 -12.60 13.68 5.83
CA ARG A 72 -13.03 14.97 5.25
C ARG A 72 -14.47 14.94 4.69
N LEU A 73 -15.21 13.84 4.89
CA LEU A 73 -16.58 13.71 4.42
C LEU A 73 -17.49 14.72 5.13
N LYS A 74 -18.37 15.35 4.34
CA LYS A 74 -19.34 16.33 4.86
C LYS A 74 -20.68 15.64 5.11
N PRO A 75 -21.45 16.05 6.14
CA PRO A 75 -22.82 15.57 6.31
C PRO A 75 -23.71 15.89 5.09
#